data_AF-A0A3S4UM61-F1
#
_entry.id   AF-A0A3S4UM61-F1
#
_cell.length_a   1.000
_cell.length_b   1.000
_cell.length_c   1.000
_cell.angle_alpha   90.00
_cell.angle_beta   90.00
_cell.angle_gamma   90.00
#
_symmetry.space_group_name_H-M   'P 1'
#
loop_
_entity.id
_entity.type
_entity.pdbx_description
1 polymer ?
#
loop_
_entity_poly.entity_id
_entity_poly.type
_entity_poly.pdbx_seq_one_letter_code
_entity_poly.pdbx_strand_id
1 'polypeptide(L)'
;MQMPFKKILLAGLFTSVISFSQVSWASNSALTTNTASARYDSSTDIFQPIYAKNGMVASEQAIATQVGVEILKQGGNAVDAAVAVGFALAVVLPNAGNIGGGGFMVLHNEKTGEDLALDFRETAPLKASRDMYLDANGQVKDGKSLFTHFAVGVPGTVAGMEMALKNGEQCLCIKC
;
A
#
# COMPACT_ATOMS: atom_id res chain seq x y z
N MET A 1 -8.94 -40.46 66.18
CA MET A 1 -8.25 -41.75 65.99
C MET A 1 -6.98 -41.46 65.20
N GLN A 2 -5.82 -41.66 65.84
CA GLN A 2 -4.44 -41.68 65.30
C GLN A 2 -4.00 -40.70 64.20
N MET A 3 -3.12 -39.76 64.58
CA MET A 3 -1.88 -39.47 63.82
C MET A 3 -0.86 -40.62 64.06
N PRO A 4 0.45 -40.63 63.63
CA PRO A 4 1.25 -39.75 62.75
C PRO A 4 2.26 -40.52 61.84
N PHE A 5 3.10 -39.84 61.02
CA PHE A 5 4.59 -39.98 60.91
C PHE A 5 5.11 -39.24 59.65
N LYS A 6 5.85 -38.12 59.74
CA LYS A 6 7.30 -37.91 60.00
C LYS A 6 8.29 -38.55 59.02
N LYS A 7 8.91 -37.71 58.17
CA LYS A 7 10.36 -37.58 57.83
C LYS A 7 10.52 -36.14 57.28
N ILE A 8 11.24 -35.14 57.80
CA ILE A 8 12.52 -34.94 58.51
C ILE A 8 13.77 -35.21 57.67
N LEU A 9 14.56 -34.12 57.53
CA LEU A 9 15.98 -33.95 57.14
C LEU A 9 16.28 -33.99 55.60
N LEU A 10 17.13 -33.15 55.00
CA LEU A 10 18.34 -32.48 55.50
C LEU A 10 18.74 -31.26 54.62
N ALA A 11 19.55 -30.38 55.22
CA ALA A 11 20.12 -29.12 54.76
C ALA A 11 21.07 -29.18 53.55
N GLY A 12 21.28 -28.02 52.91
CA GLY A 12 22.38 -27.77 51.98
C GLY A 12 22.44 -26.32 51.50
N LEU A 13 23.15 -25.46 52.25
CA LEU A 13 23.61 -24.17 51.76
C LEU A 13 24.56 -24.38 50.57
N PHE A 14 24.32 -23.71 49.45
CA PHE A 14 25.38 -23.29 48.54
C PHE A 14 25.03 -21.91 47.98
N THR A 15 25.55 -20.89 48.65
CA THR A 15 25.75 -19.55 48.09
C THR A 15 26.82 -19.66 47.01
N SER A 16 26.47 -19.37 45.77
CA SER A 16 27.46 -18.97 44.77
C SER A 16 26.95 -17.77 43.99
N VAL A 17 27.62 -16.66 44.26
CA VAL A 17 27.49 -15.37 43.61
C VAL A 17 27.99 -15.54 42.17
N ILE A 18 27.07 -15.72 41.23
CA ILE A 18 27.43 -15.64 39.81
C ILE A 18 27.63 -14.15 39.51
N SER A 19 28.91 -13.78 39.40
CA SER A 19 29.33 -12.46 38.92
C SER A 19 28.73 -12.22 37.55
N PHE A 20 27.78 -11.29 37.49
CA PHE A 20 27.34 -10.65 36.25
C PHE A 20 28.53 -9.85 35.70
N SER A 21 29.30 -10.45 34.79
CA SER A 21 30.17 -9.71 33.89
C SER A 21 29.26 -8.85 33.01
N GLN A 22 29.30 -7.54 33.27
CA GLN A 22 28.60 -6.55 32.46
C GLN A 22 29.23 -6.57 31.06
N VAL A 23 28.59 -7.27 30.13
CA VAL A 23 28.83 -7.02 28.71
C VAL A 23 28.17 -5.69 28.42
N SER A 24 28.98 -4.63 28.42
CA SER A 24 28.60 -3.32 27.91
C SER A 24 28.36 -3.46 26.41
N TRP A 25 27.14 -3.82 26.01
CA TRP A 25 26.69 -3.57 24.65
C TRP A 25 26.65 -2.05 24.51
N ALA A 26 27.65 -1.50 23.81
CA ALA A 26 27.64 -0.12 23.42
C ALA A 26 26.30 0.14 22.74
N SER A 27 25.49 1.01 23.35
CA SER A 27 24.33 1.60 22.72
C SER A 27 24.85 2.33 21.49
N ASN A 28 24.84 1.67 20.33
CA ASN A 28 25.00 2.35 19.05
C ASN A 28 23.82 3.31 18.97
N SER A 29 24.16 4.54 19.33
CA SER A 29 23.28 5.69 19.30
C SER A 29 22.75 5.75 17.89
N ALA A 30 21.43 5.79 17.79
CA ALA A 30 20.64 5.95 16.58
C ALA A 30 21.50 6.57 15.47
N LEU A 31 21.94 5.72 14.53
CA LEU A 31 22.45 6.19 13.26
C LEU A 31 21.25 6.85 12.62
N THR A 32 21.21 8.16 12.84
CA THR A 32 20.25 9.11 12.31
C THR A 32 19.90 8.70 10.89
N THR A 33 18.62 8.43 10.65
CA THR A 33 17.96 8.21 9.36
C THR A 33 18.04 9.44 8.44
N ASN A 34 19.11 10.22 8.57
CA ASN A 34 19.33 11.54 7.97
C ASN A 34 20.18 11.46 6.70
N THR A 35 20.49 10.26 6.22
CA THR A 35 21.38 10.02 5.06
C THR A 35 20.67 9.84 3.73
N ALA A 36 19.33 9.78 3.68
CA ALA A 36 18.59 9.74 2.41
C ALA A 36 18.30 11.13 1.80
N SER A 37 18.53 12.21 2.55
CA SER A 37 18.46 13.60 2.08
C SER A 37 19.86 14.19 2.02
N ALA A 38 20.76 13.60 1.23
CA ALA A 38 21.82 14.43 0.65
C ALA A 38 21.10 15.44 -0.25
N ARG A 39 20.86 16.65 0.29
CA ARG A 39 20.21 17.74 -0.43
C ARG A 39 21.12 18.08 -1.61
N TYR A 40 20.81 17.54 -2.79
CA TYR A 40 21.24 18.17 -4.03
C TYR A 40 20.82 19.64 -3.93
N ASP A 41 21.78 20.56 -4.03
CA ASP A 41 21.47 21.97 -4.18
C ASP A 41 20.84 22.16 -5.55
N SER A 42 19.53 21.91 -5.60
CA SER A 42 18.75 22.04 -6.81
C SER A 42 18.59 23.49 -7.23
N SER A 43 19.06 24.49 -6.49
CA SER A 43 18.88 25.91 -6.84
C SER A 43 19.48 26.30 -8.20
N THR A 44 20.38 25.47 -8.74
CA THR A 44 21.00 25.65 -10.07
C THR A 44 20.45 24.71 -11.15
N ASP A 45 19.47 23.85 -10.83
CA ASP A 45 18.87 22.93 -11.78
C ASP A 45 18.01 23.69 -12.82
N ILE A 46 18.07 23.24 -14.07
CA ILE A 46 17.22 23.77 -15.14
C ILE A 46 15.73 23.46 -14.86
N PHE A 47 15.46 22.30 -14.23
CA PHE A 47 14.13 21.88 -13.85
C PHE A 47 14.02 21.74 -12.34
N GLN A 48 13.19 22.58 -11.74
CA GLN A 48 12.97 22.61 -10.30
C GLN A 48 11.81 21.68 -9.93
N PRO A 49 12.00 20.69 -9.05
CA PRO A 49 10.88 19.91 -8.54
C PRO A 49 10.03 20.75 -7.57
N ILE A 50 8.79 20.34 -7.39
CA ILE A 50 7.93 20.92 -6.35
C ILE A 50 8.28 20.28 -5.01
N TYR A 51 8.38 21.08 -3.96
CA TYR A 51 8.67 20.62 -2.60
C TYR A 51 7.44 20.79 -1.70
N ALA A 52 7.19 19.78 -0.85
CA ALA A 52 6.20 19.84 0.20
C ALA A 52 6.78 19.20 1.48
N LYS A 53 6.39 19.71 2.66
CA LYS A 53 6.91 19.22 3.94
C LYS A 53 6.15 18.01 4.49
N ASN A 54 4.84 17.95 4.27
CA ASN A 54 3.95 17.01 5.00
C ASN A 54 3.36 15.93 4.10
N GLY A 55 3.02 16.27 2.86
CA GLY A 55 2.38 15.35 1.92
C GLY A 55 2.36 15.95 0.51
N MET A 56 2.33 15.08 -0.48
CA MET A 56 2.33 15.45 -1.90
C MET A 56 1.42 14.51 -2.67
N VAL A 57 0.71 15.05 -3.66
CA VAL A 57 -0.08 14.30 -4.63
C VAL A 57 0.34 14.75 -6.02
N ALA A 58 0.54 13.81 -6.92
CA ALA A 58 0.81 14.08 -8.33
C ALA A 58 -0.18 13.25 -9.17
N SER A 59 -0.83 13.91 -10.13
CA SER A 59 -1.74 13.26 -11.08
C SER A 59 -1.80 14.06 -12.39
N GLU A 60 -2.36 13.47 -13.44
CA GLU A 60 -2.50 14.11 -14.76
C GLU A 60 -3.41 15.35 -14.73
N GLN A 61 -4.43 15.37 -13.86
CA GLN A 61 -5.41 16.45 -13.79
C GLN A 61 -5.23 17.31 -12.54
N ALA A 62 -5.14 18.63 -12.73
CA ALA A 62 -4.95 19.58 -11.62
C ALA A 62 -6.06 19.49 -10.56
N ILE A 63 -7.32 19.31 -10.98
CA ILE A 63 -8.46 19.17 -10.07
C ILE A 63 -8.34 17.88 -9.23
N ALA A 64 -7.94 16.76 -9.84
CA ALA A 64 -7.77 15.50 -9.11
C ALA A 64 -6.61 15.60 -8.09
N THR A 65 -5.49 16.23 -8.47
CA THR A 65 -4.40 16.53 -7.54
C THR A 65 -4.88 17.36 -6.35
N GLN A 66 -5.68 18.41 -6.60
CA GLN A 66 -6.23 19.25 -5.53
C GLN A 66 -7.17 18.47 -4.59
N VAL A 67 -8.01 17.58 -5.12
CA VAL A 67 -8.86 16.69 -4.31
C VAL A 67 -8.01 15.83 -3.38
N GLY A 68 -6.96 15.18 -3.90
CA GLY A 68 -6.06 14.37 -3.07
C GLY A 68 -5.36 15.19 -1.98
N VAL A 69 -4.85 16.37 -2.32
CA VAL A 69 -4.23 17.30 -1.35
C VAL A 69 -5.23 17.70 -0.26
N GLU A 70 -6.48 17.96 -0.62
CA GLU A 70 -7.52 18.34 0.33
C GLU A 70 -7.86 17.21 1.30
N ILE A 71 -7.91 15.95 0.83
CA ILE A 71 -8.04 14.78 1.71
C ILE A 71 -6.88 14.64 2.68
N LEU A 72 -5.63 14.84 2.21
CA LEU A 72 -4.47 14.86 3.11
C LEU A 72 -4.56 15.96 4.16
N LYS A 73 -5.03 17.16 3.79
CA LYS A 73 -5.24 18.28 4.73
C LYS A 73 -6.31 18.00 5.76
N GLN A 74 -7.33 17.21 5.41
CA GLN A 74 -8.40 16.76 6.31
C GLN A 74 -7.93 15.64 7.26
N GLY A 75 -6.68 15.20 7.16
CA GLY A 75 -6.10 14.15 8.00
C GLY A 75 -6.25 12.74 7.44
N GLY A 76 -6.67 12.61 6.18
CA GLY A 76 -6.64 11.35 5.47
C GLY A 76 -5.20 10.87 5.20
N ASN A 77 -5.02 9.56 5.10
CA ASN A 77 -3.73 8.95 4.78
C ASN A 77 -3.50 8.92 3.25
N ALA A 78 -2.37 8.32 2.83
CA ALA A 78 -2.04 8.19 1.41
C ALA A 78 -3.06 7.35 0.62
N VAL A 79 -3.64 6.31 1.23
CA VAL A 79 -4.67 5.46 0.61
C VAL A 79 -5.97 6.23 0.41
N ASP A 80 -6.41 7.00 1.42
CA ASP A 80 -7.61 7.83 1.35
C ASP A 80 -7.49 8.86 0.21
N ALA A 81 -6.34 9.53 0.13
CA ALA A 81 -6.05 10.50 -0.92
C ALA A 81 -6.00 9.83 -2.31
N ALA A 82 -5.37 8.66 -2.44
CA ALA A 82 -5.29 7.94 -3.70
C ALA A 82 -6.67 7.49 -4.20
N VAL A 83 -7.54 7.01 -3.31
CA VAL A 83 -8.91 6.61 -3.65
C VAL A 83 -9.74 7.82 -4.08
N ALA A 84 -9.63 8.95 -3.37
CA ALA A 84 -10.31 10.18 -3.75
C ALA A 84 -9.83 10.72 -5.11
N VAL A 85 -8.51 10.67 -5.38
CA VAL A 85 -7.93 11.00 -6.68
C VAL A 85 -8.47 10.07 -7.77
N GLY A 86 -8.56 8.76 -7.51
CA GLY A 86 -9.10 7.79 -8.44
C GLY A 86 -10.54 8.11 -8.88
N PHE A 87 -11.42 8.42 -7.91
CA PHE A 87 -12.79 8.83 -8.21
C PHE A 87 -12.87 10.21 -8.87
N ALA A 88 -12.01 11.16 -8.48
CA ALA A 88 -11.94 12.46 -9.15
C ALA A 88 -11.54 12.29 -10.62
N LEU A 89 -10.52 11.49 -10.91
CA LEU A 89 -10.07 11.20 -12.28
C LEU A 89 -11.17 10.50 -13.10
N ALA A 90 -12.00 9.65 -12.50
CA ALA A 90 -13.15 9.06 -13.18
C ALA A 90 -14.16 10.11 -13.71
N VAL A 91 -14.11 11.34 -13.19
CA VAL A 91 -14.95 12.47 -13.64
C VAL A 91 -14.16 13.41 -14.55
N VAL A 92 -12.97 13.84 -14.14
CA VAL A 92 -12.21 14.90 -14.82
C VAL A 92 -11.26 14.39 -15.92
N LEU A 93 -11.01 13.08 -15.99
CA LEU A 93 -10.17 12.41 -16.99
C LEU A 93 -10.90 11.18 -17.59
N PRO A 94 -12.04 11.34 -18.27
CA PRO A 94 -12.90 10.22 -18.69
C PRO A 94 -12.26 9.31 -19.75
N ASN A 95 -11.16 9.73 -20.39
CA ASN A 95 -10.40 8.91 -21.32
C ASN A 95 -9.60 7.79 -20.62
N ALA A 96 -9.32 7.89 -19.32
CA ALA A 96 -8.52 6.91 -18.59
C ALA A 96 -8.97 6.67 -17.14
N GLY A 97 -9.31 7.74 -16.41
CA GLY A 97 -9.96 7.63 -15.11
C GLY A 97 -11.32 6.95 -15.25
N ASN A 98 -11.61 5.96 -14.41
CA ASN A 98 -12.73 5.06 -14.65
C ASN A 98 -13.33 4.45 -13.38
N ILE A 99 -14.60 4.06 -13.50
CA ILE A 99 -15.25 3.06 -12.63
C ILE A 99 -15.63 1.79 -13.40
N GLY A 100 -15.49 1.82 -14.73
CA GLY A 100 -15.88 0.75 -15.66
C GLY A 100 -14.71 -0.07 -16.20
N GLY A 101 -13.49 0.14 -15.69
CA GLY A 101 -12.29 -0.63 -16.04
C GLY A 101 -11.65 -1.26 -14.82
N GLY A 102 -10.32 -1.33 -14.82
CA GLY A 102 -9.52 -1.90 -13.74
C GLY A 102 -8.13 -1.28 -13.67
N GLY A 103 -7.26 -1.87 -12.85
CA GLY A 103 -5.92 -1.33 -12.64
C GLY A 103 -5.18 -2.04 -11.52
N PHE A 104 -4.14 -1.36 -11.04
CA PHE A 104 -3.27 -1.82 -9.97
C PHE A 104 -3.00 -0.66 -9.00
N MET A 105 -2.75 -1.00 -7.74
CA MET A 105 -2.27 -0.05 -6.74
C MET A 105 -1.10 -0.68 -6.01
N VAL A 106 -0.01 0.07 -5.87
CA VAL A 106 1.16 -0.33 -5.07
C VAL A 106 1.22 0.55 -3.85
N LEU A 107 1.39 -0.09 -2.70
CA LEU A 107 1.35 0.55 -1.39
C LEU A 107 2.60 0.14 -0.63
N HIS A 108 3.21 1.10 0.04
CA HIS A 108 4.18 0.83 1.09
C HIS A 108 3.46 1.00 2.43
N ASN A 109 3.64 0.05 3.35
CA ASN A 109 3.11 0.13 4.69
C ASN A 109 4.21 0.57 5.65
N GLU A 110 4.18 1.82 6.11
CA GLU A 110 5.22 2.35 7.00
C GLU A 110 5.24 1.63 8.36
N LYS A 111 4.10 1.14 8.86
CA LYS A 111 4.03 0.43 10.15
C LYS A 111 4.69 -0.94 10.10
N THR A 112 4.46 -1.70 9.04
CA THR A 112 4.95 -3.09 8.91
C THR A 112 6.25 -3.17 8.11
N GLY A 113 6.57 -2.12 7.34
CA GLY A 113 7.67 -2.10 6.37
C GLY A 113 7.39 -2.94 5.12
N GLU A 114 6.16 -3.43 4.93
CA GLU A 114 5.80 -4.30 3.81
C GLU A 114 5.37 -3.50 2.59
N ASP A 115 5.73 -4.02 1.42
CA ASP A 115 5.23 -3.54 0.13
C ASP A 115 4.10 -4.46 -0.34
N LEU A 116 2.98 -3.84 -0.73
CA LEU A 116 1.76 -4.52 -1.13
C LEU A 116 1.37 -4.10 -2.54
N ALA A 117 0.87 -5.06 -3.32
CA ALA A 117 0.30 -4.82 -4.63
C ALA A 117 -1.15 -5.30 -4.63
N LEU A 118 -2.07 -4.39 -4.95
CA LEU A 118 -3.48 -4.69 -5.14
C LEU A 118 -3.76 -4.77 -6.63
N ASP A 119 -4.11 -5.98 -7.09
CA ASP A 119 -4.59 -6.25 -8.44
C ASP A 119 -6.12 -6.17 -8.46
N PHE A 120 -6.64 -5.20 -9.20
CA PHE A 120 -8.06 -5.06 -9.49
C PHE A 120 -8.30 -4.98 -11.00
N ARG A 121 -7.53 -5.75 -11.76
CA ARG A 121 -7.67 -5.86 -13.21
C ARG A 121 -9.02 -6.44 -13.57
N GLU A 122 -9.54 -6.04 -14.73
CA GLU A 122 -10.77 -6.60 -15.26
C GLU A 122 -10.63 -8.11 -15.48
N THR A 123 -11.69 -8.85 -15.15
CA THR A 123 -11.75 -10.29 -15.38
C THR A 123 -12.61 -10.59 -16.60
N ALA A 124 -12.22 -11.59 -17.40
CA ALA A 124 -13.04 -12.05 -18.52
C ALA A 124 -14.42 -12.54 -17.99
N PRO A 125 -15.54 -12.17 -18.65
CA PRO A 125 -16.85 -12.64 -18.22
C PRO A 125 -16.97 -14.16 -18.34
N LEU A 126 -17.86 -14.79 -17.56
CA LEU A 126 -18.00 -16.26 -17.51
C LEU A 126 -18.30 -16.93 -18.86
N LYS A 127 -18.91 -16.18 -19.80
CA LYS A 127 -19.21 -16.65 -21.17
C LYS A 127 -18.09 -16.36 -22.17
N ALA A 128 -16.97 -15.80 -21.74
CA ALA A 128 -15.81 -15.61 -22.59
C ALA A 128 -15.23 -16.97 -23.01
N SER A 129 -14.69 -17.02 -24.22
CA SER A 129 -14.06 -18.22 -24.76
C SER A 129 -12.83 -17.84 -25.58
N ARG A 130 -11.92 -18.80 -25.77
CA ARG A 130 -10.64 -18.59 -26.46
C ARG A 130 -10.81 -17.93 -27.84
N ASP A 131 -11.82 -18.37 -28.59
CA ASP A 131 -11.99 -18.02 -30.00
C ASP A 131 -13.09 -16.96 -30.21
N MET A 132 -13.55 -16.29 -29.14
CA MET A 132 -14.67 -15.33 -29.20
C MET A 132 -14.40 -14.11 -30.09
N TYR A 133 -13.15 -13.84 -30.46
CA TYR A 133 -12.76 -12.75 -31.35
C TYR A 133 -12.46 -13.19 -32.79
N LEU A 134 -12.60 -14.48 -33.10
CA LEU A 134 -12.37 -15.01 -34.43
C LEU A 134 -13.68 -15.13 -35.23
N ASP A 135 -13.56 -15.13 -36.55
CA ASP A 135 -14.64 -15.48 -37.47
C ASP A 135 -14.69 -17.00 -37.74
N ALA A 136 -15.60 -17.42 -38.63
CA ALA A 136 -15.78 -18.84 -38.97
C ALA A 136 -14.55 -19.46 -39.67
N ASN A 137 -13.66 -18.65 -40.23
CA ASN A 137 -12.43 -19.08 -40.89
C ASN A 137 -11.21 -19.01 -39.94
N GLY A 138 -11.44 -18.72 -38.65
CA GLY A 138 -10.39 -18.57 -37.65
C GLY A 138 -9.59 -17.27 -37.78
N GLN A 139 -10.06 -16.30 -38.56
CA GLN A 139 -9.39 -15.00 -38.73
C GLN A 139 -9.87 -14.00 -37.67
N VAL A 140 -9.01 -13.05 -37.31
CA VAL A 140 -9.37 -11.98 -36.37
C VAL A 140 -10.48 -11.13 -36.95
N LYS A 141 -11.59 -11.02 -36.23
CA LYS A 141 -12.67 -10.09 -36.59
C LYS A 141 -12.28 -8.69 -36.13
N ASP A 142 -11.87 -7.85 -37.08
CA ASP A 142 -11.41 -6.49 -36.82
C ASP A 142 -12.42 -5.68 -35.99
N GLY A 143 -11.89 -4.90 -35.06
CA GLY A 143 -12.66 -4.08 -34.11
C GLY A 143 -13.49 -4.83 -33.06
N LYS A 144 -13.67 -6.16 -33.14
CA LYS A 144 -14.54 -6.89 -32.19
C LYS A 144 -14.05 -6.79 -30.74
N SER A 145 -12.73 -6.84 -30.54
CA SER A 145 -12.07 -6.73 -29.23
C SER A 145 -11.82 -5.28 -28.77
N LEU A 146 -12.24 -4.27 -29.53
CA LEU A 146 -11.98 -2.85 -29.21
C LEU A 146 -13.24 -1.99 -29.19
N PHE A 147 -14.14 -2.16 -30.17
CA PHE A 147 -15.24 -1.23 -30.43
C PHE A 147 -16.63 -1.87 -30.29
N THR A 148 -16.71 -3.04 -29.65
CA THR A 148 -17.99 -3.73 -29.41
C THR A 148 -18.12 -4.12 -27.95
N HIS A 149 -19.33 -4.43 -27.51
CA HIS A 149 -19.60 -4.89 -26.14
C HIS A 149 -18.82 -6.16 -25.74
N PHE A 150 -18.30 -6.93 -26.71
CA PHE A 150 -17.43 -8.08 -26.43
C PHE A 150 -16.05 -7.67 -25.88
N ALA A 151 -15.62 -6.43 -26.09
CA ALA A 151 -14.34 -5.91 -25.61
C ALA A 151 -14.31 -5.62 -24.10
N VAL A 152 -15.46 -5.67 -23.43
CA VAL A 152 -15.61 -5.25 -22.03
C VAL A 152 -15.31 -6.42 -21.09
N GLY A 153 -14.31 -6.25 -20.21
CA GLY A 153 -14.11 -7.10 -19.06
C GLY A 153 -14.99 -6.69 -17.88
N VAL A 154 -15.13 -7.55 -16.87
CA VAL A 154 -15.86 -7.22 -15.63
C VAL A 154 -15.06 -6.16 -14.86
N PRO A 155 -15.64 -4.97 -14.61
CA PRO A 155 -14.91 -3.87 -13.96
C PRO A 155 -14.43 -4.20 -12.55
N GLY A 156 -13.19 -3.81 -12.23
CA GLY A 156 -12.54 -4.04 -10.94
C GLY A 156 -12.25 -2.79 -10.12
N THR A 157 -12.21 -1.59 -10.73
CA THR A 157 -11.75 -0.37 -10.05
C THR A 157 -12.50 -0.08 -8.74
N VAL A 158 -13.83 -0.13 -8.74
CA VAL A 158 -14.61 0.16 -7.51
C VAL A 158 -14.31 -0.85 -6.40
N ALA A 159 -14.20 -2.14 -6.75
CA ALA A 159 -13.87 -3.19 -5.79
C ALA A 159 -12.43 -3.03 -5.24
N GLY A 160 -11.48 -2.66 -6.10
CA GLY A 160 -10.11 -2.34 -5.69
C GLY A 160 -10.04 -1.15 -4.73
N MET A 161 -10.73 -0.05 -5.05
CA MET A 161 -10.77 1.14 -4.19
C MET A 161 -11.44 0.83 -2.84
N GLU A 162 -12.53 0.06 -2.82
CA GLU A 162 -13.19 -0.37 -1.59
C GLU A 162 -12.27 -1.26 -0.74
N MET A 163 -11.57 -2.22 -1.37
CA MET A 163 -10.61 -3.09 -0.68
C MET A 163 -9.45 -2.30 -0.10
N ALA A 164 -8.92 -1.33 -0.85
CA ALA A 164 -7.87 -0.44 -0.40
C ALA A 164 -8.33 0.38 0.82
N LEU A 165 -9.54 0.97 0.81
CA LEU A 165 -10.07 1.70 1.96
C LEU A 165 -10.26 0.81 3.20
N LYS A 166 -10.84 -0.38 3.04
CA LYS A 166 -11.08 -1.31 4.16
C LYS A 166 -9.79 -1.81 4.79
N ASN A 167 -8.76 -2.07 3.98
CA ASN A 167 -7.47 -2.59 4.44
C ASN A 167 -6.44 -1.48 4.69
N GLY A 168 -6.77 -0.23 4.38
CA GLY A 168 -5.90 0.94 4.48
C GLY A 168 -5.49 1.28 5.92
N GLU A 169 -6.28 0.89 6.92
CA GLU A 169 -5.91 1.04 8.33
C GLU A 169 -4.64 0.24 8.70
N GLN A 170 -4.42 -0.88 7.99
CA GLN A 170 -3.20 -1.67 8.09
C GLN A 170 -2.06 -0.96 7.34
N CYS A 171 -2.32 -0.39 6.17
CA CYS A 171 -1.39 0.37 5.32
C CYS A 171 -1.23 1.84 5.76
N LEU A 172 -1.02 2.07 7.06
CA LEU A 172 -0.92 3.43 7.60
C LEU A 172 0.36 4.11 7.09
N CYS A 173 0.26 4.82 5.98
CA CYS A 173 1.24 5.83 5.61
C CYS A 173 0.78 7.20 6.12
N ILE A 174 1.74 7.90 6.73
CA ILE A 174 1.70 9.29 7.22
C ILE A 174 1.26 9.43 8.68
N LYS A 175 2.24 9.23 9.56
CA LYS A 175 2.52 10.19 10.64
C LYS A 175 3.92 10.76 10.40
N CYS A 176 4.02 11.75 9.52
CA CYS A 176 5.20 12.62 9.41
C CYS A 176 4.83 14.00 9.96
#